data_AF-A0A945UT61-F1
#
_entry.id   AF-A0A945UT61-F1
#
_cell.length_a   1.000
_cell.length_b   1.000
_cell.length_c   1.000
_cell.angle_alpha   90.00
_cell.angle_beta   90.00
_cell.angle_gamma   90.00
#
_symmetry.space_group_name_H-M   'P 1'
#
loop_
_entity.id
_entity.type
_entity.pdbx_description
1 polymer ?
#
loop_
_entity_poly.entity_id
_entity_poly.type
_entity_poly.pdbx_seq_one_letter_code
_entity_poly.pdbx_strand_id
1 'polypeptide(L)'
;MYKILFIILTSGWISSTALVAENTNNLESIPPSEVTFSEFLKVKEMPKVKIAMSGRNLHRLSHDDLVSELKKVSGSSPEIFARDEYYHVPAEHSARALIKWFENVMWKYDTRYRHEAWDCDDYALALATFCEIAAGHDNDLSHGFAWGTIIVNQVDEWARVAAGGAHELVLVHTENGFLVVEPQNGFHIPLSNYPNREHIRSVFLN
;
A
#
# COMPACT_ATOMS: atom_id res chain seq x y z
N MET A 1 41.13 -44.14 36.62
CA MET A 1 42.06 -43.26 35.87
C MET A 1 41.92 -43.59 34.39
N TYR A 2 41.13 -42.80 33.66
CA TYR A 2 40.88 -42.99 32.23
C TYR A 2 41.95 -42.25 31.42
N LYS A 3 42.61 -42.95 30.49
CA LYS A 3 43.53 -42.36 29.51
C LYS A 3 42.73 -41.88 28.31
N ILE A 4 42.85 -40.58 28.04
CA ILE A 4 42.27 -39.87 26.90
C ILE A 4 43.05 -40.25 25.63
N LEU A 5 42.35 -40.73 24.61
CA LEU A 5 42.89 -41.02 23.27
C LEU A 5 42.66 -39.78 22.39
N PHE A 6 43.75 -39.18 21.90
CA PHE A 6 43.71 -38.13 20.88
C PHE A 6 43.41 -38.75 19.52
N ILE A 7 42.31 -38.33 18.89
CA ILE A 7 42.04 -38.62 17.47
C ILE A 7 42.49 -37.40 16.66
N ILE A 8 43.49 -37.62 15.79
CA ILE A 8 43.91 -36.67 14.76
C ILE A 8 42.96 -36.84 13.58
N LEU A 9 42.13 -35.84 13.30
CA LEU A 9 41.32 -35.76 12.08
C LEU A 9 42.19 -35.21 10.94
N THR A 10 42.53 -36.06 9.98
CA THR A 10 43.10 -35.64 8.70
C THR A 10 41.96 -35.18 7.78
N SER A 11 42.01 -33.92 7.34
CA SER A 11 41.08 -33.36 6.36
C SER A 11 41.39 -33.89 4.96
N GLY A 12 40.62 -34.89 4.53
CA GLY A 12 40.58 -35.33 3.14
C GLY A 12 39.91 -34.26 2.27
N TRP A 13 40.67 -33.71 1.33
CA TRP A 13 40.17 -32.86 0.25
C TRP A 13 39.32 -33.70 -0.69
N ILE A 14 38.00 -33.48 -0.70
CA ILE A 14 37.10 -34.00 -1.72
C ILE A 14 36.76 -32.84 -2.66
N SER A 15 37.23 -32.97 -3.89
CA SER A 15 36.91 -32.12 -5.03
C SER A 15 35.40 -32.14 -5.32
N SER A 16 34.73 -31.00 -5.12
CA SER A 16 33.40 -30.74 -5.66
C SER A 16 33.39 -29.39 -6.39
N THR A 17 34.08 -29.31 -7.52
CA THR A 17 33.89 -28.21 -8.48
C THR A 17 32.86 -28.62 -9.52
N ALA A 18 31.60 -28.63 -9.09
CA ALA A 18 30.44 -28.47 -9.94
C ALA A 18 29.48 -27.52 -9.22
N LEU A 19 29.94 -26.29 -9.00
CA LEU A 19 29.09 -25.19 -8.59
C LEU A 19 28.53 -24.58 -9.87
N VAL A 20 27.21 -24.69 -9.96
CA VAL A 20 26.34 -24.07 -10.96
C VAL A 20 26.78 -22.64 -11.19
N ALA A 21 27.23 -22.33 -12.41
CA ALA A 21 27.38 -20.96 -12.85
C ALA A 21 25.97 -20.40 -13.01
N GLU A 22 25.45 -19.79 -11.94
CA GLU A 22 24.28 -18.92 -12.05
C GLU A 22 24.62 -17.81 -13.04
N ASN A 23 23.77 -17.68 -14.05
CA ASN A 23 23.88 -16.67 -15.10
C ASN A 23 23.50 -15.31 -14.50
N THR A 24 24.45 -14.68 -13.80
CA THR A 24 24.31 -13.34 -13.18
C THR A 24 24.36 -12.19 -14.19
N ASN A 25 24.38 -12.49 -15.50
CA ASN A 25 24.63 -11.50 -16.54
C ASN A 25 23.43 -10.64 -16.96
N ASN A 26 22.27 -10.79 -16.33
CA ASN A 26 21.09 -9.95 -16.63
C ASN A 26 20.46 -9.36 -15.35
N LEU A 27 21.27 -8.94 -14.38
CA LEU A 27 20.79 -7.91 -13.46
C LEU A 27 20.68 -6.63 -14.27
N GLU A 28 19.47 -6.29 -14.74
CA GLU A 28 19.18 -4.98 -15.32
C GLU A 28 19.66 -3.92 -14.32
N SER A 29 20.79 -3.28 -14.63
CA SER A 29 21.31 -2.21 -13.81
C SER A 29 20.38 -1.02 -14.00
N ILE A 30 19.51 -0.80 -13.04
CA ILE A 30 18.66 0.36 -13.01
C ILE A 30 19.59 1.58 -12.87
N PRO A 31 19.61 2.52 -13.84
CA PRO A 31 20.43 3.69 -13.72
C PRO A 31 20.05 4.44 -12.44
N PRO A 32 21.03 4.89 -11.64
CA PRO A 32 20.73 5.62 -10.43
C PRO A 32 19.89 6.84 -10.77
N SER A 33 18.81 7.06 -10.00
CA SER A 33 18.05 8.31 -10.06
C SER A 33 19.02 9.49 -9.97
N GLU A 34 18.91 10.45 -10.89
CA GLU A 34 19.66 11.71 -10.81
C GLU A 34 19.23 12.56 -9.61
N VAL A 35 18.14 12.18 -8.94
CA VAL A 35 17.61 12.89 -7.79
C VAL A 35 18.13 12.31 -6.49
N THR A 36 18.81 13.16 -5.72
CA THR A 36 19.36 12.79 -4.42
C THR A 36 18.25 12.58 -3.37
N PHE A 37 18.49 11.77 -2.33
CA PHE A 37 17.56 11.65 -1.20
C PHE A 37 17.30 13.00 -0.50
N SER A 38 18.28 13.90 -0.53
CA SER A 38 18.11 15.29 -0.07
C SER A 38 17.08 16.04 -0.91
N GLU A 39 17.10 15.89 -2.23
CA GLU A 39 16.12 16.50 -3.13
C GLU A 39 14.76 15.81 -3.06
N PHE A 40 14.74 14.51 -2.74
CA PHE A 40 13.53 13.77 -2.34
C PHE A 40 12.84 14.44 -1.15
N LEU A 41 13.59 14.93 -0.17
CA LEU A 41 13.03 15.63 0.99
C LEU A 41 12.61 17.09 0.69
N LYS A 42 12.99 17.67 -0.46
CA LYS A 42 12.56 19.02 -0.88
C LYS A 42 11.18 19.04 -1.55
N VAL A 43 10.39 17.97 -1.42
CA VAL A 43 9.04 17.89 -2.00
C VAL A 43 8.18 19.03 -1.48
N LYS A 44 7.24 19.51 -2.32
CA LYS A 44 6.20 20.46 -1.89
C LYS A 44 5.59 19.98 -0.60
N GLU A 45 5.34 20.90 0.33
CA GLU A 45 4.71 20.60 1.62
C GLU A 45 3.56 19.61 1.44
N MET A 46 3.61 18.51 2.20
CA MET A 46 2.59 17.46 2.16
C MET A 46 1.23 18.09 2.53
N PRO A 47 0.15 17.82 1.78
CA PRO A 47 -1.14 18.40 2.05
C PRO A 47 -1.64 18.03 3.45
N LYS A 48 -2.29 18.99 4.11
CA LYS A 48 -2.86 18.73 5.42
C LYS A 48 -4.07 17.79 5.33
N VAL A 49 -4.10 16.77 6.18
CA VAL A 49 -5.25 15.88 6.32
C VAL A 49 -6.22 16.46 7.34
N LYS A 50 -7.45 16.73 6.90
CA LYS A 50 -8.53 17.21 7.77
C LYS A 50 -9.48 16.08 8.08
N ILE A 51 -9.95 16.02 9.32
CA ILE A 51 -11.01 15.09 9.72
C ILE A 51 -12.36 15.68 9.29
N ALA A 52 -13.24 14.85 8.73
CA ALA A 52 -14.60 15.21 8.44
C ALA A 52 -15.37 15.54 9.74
N MET A 53 -16.38 16.40 9.64
CA MET A 53 -17.24 16.74 10.78
C MET A 53 -18.55 15.96 10.72
N SER A 54 -18.96 15.37 11.84
CA SER A 54 -20.30 14.81 12.03
C SER A 54 -21.05 15.67 13.06
N GLY A 55 -21.83 16.61 12.54
CA GLY A 55 -22.43 17.68 13.35
C GLY A 55 -21.35 18.57 13.97
N ARG A 56 -21.21 18.53 15.30
CA ARG A 56 -20.19 19.30 16.05
C ARG A 56 -18.96 18.47 16.44
N ASN A 57 -18.97 17.18 16.17
CA ASN A 57 -17.91 16.26 16.57
C ASN A 57 -17.04 15.87 15.38
N LEU A 58 -15.80 15.48 15.65
CA LEU A 58 -14.95 14.81 14.68
C LEU A 58 -15.61 13.50 14.26
N HIS A 59 -15.72 13.28 12.96
CA HIS A 59 -16.32 12.07 12.43
C HIS A 59 -15.37 10.89 12.65
N ARG A 60 -15.91 9.84 13.26
CA ARG A 60 -15.24 8.56 13.46
C ARG A 60 -16.24 7.44 13.25
N LEU A 61 -15.75 6.29 12.81
CA LEU A 61 -16.54 5.07 12.66
C LEU A 61 -15.89 3.95 13.45
N SER A 62 -16.71 3.04 13.96
CA SER A 62 -16.19 1.79 14.51
C SER A 62 -15.73 0.88 13.37
N HIS A 63 -14.85 -0.06 13.68
CA HIS A 63 -14.53 -1.18 12.80
C HIS A 63 -15.81 -1.82 12.23
N ASP A 64 -16.76 -2.18 13.09
CA ASP A 64 -17.97 -2.89 12.70
C ASP A 64 -18.82 -2.08 11.71
N ASP A 65 -18.91 -0.75 11.90
CA ASP A 65 -19.64 0.12 10.99
C ASP A 65 -18.97 0.18 9.61
N LEU A 66 -17.63 0.32 9.56
CA LEU A 66 -16.86 0.31 8.32
C LEU A 66 -17.03 -1.02 7.58
N VAL A 67 -16.93 -2.14 8.30
CA VAL A 67 -17.11 -3.48 7.72
C VAL A 67 -18.52 -3.68 7.18
N SER A 68 -19.52 -3.25 7.94
CA SER A 68 -20.93 -3.36 7.55
C SER A 68 -21.21 -2.56 6.28
N GLU A 69 -20.73 -1.31 6.22
CA GLU A 69 -20.86 -0.48 5.02
C GLU A 69 -20.09 -1.08 3.83
N LEU A 70 -18.85 -1.53 4.05
CA LEU A 70 -18.01 -2.10 3.01
C LEU A 70 -18.70 -3.28 2.34
N LYS A 71 -19.16 -4.25 3.13
CA LYS A 71 -19.88 -5.44 2.63
C LYS A 71 -21.15 -5.06 1.87
N LYS A 72 -21.89 -4.06 2.37
CA LYS A 72 -23.11 -3.56 1.72
C LYS A 72 -22.80 -2.92 0.37
N VAL A 73 -21.78 -2.09 0.28
CA VAL A 73 -21.45 -1.32 -0.94
C VAL A 73 -20.69 -2.18 -1.95
N SER A 74 -19.81 -3.07 -1.50
CA SER A 74 -19.04 -3.95 -2.37
C SER A 74 -19.89 -5.07 -2.97
N GLY A 75 -20.95 -5.50 -2.29
CA GLY A 75 -21.73 -6.69 -2.66
C GLY A 75 -20.94 -7.99 -2.48
N SER A 76 -19.80 -7.94 -1.80
CA SER A 76 -18.89 -9.06 -1.54
C SER A 76 -18.68 -9.27 -0.04
N SER A 77 -17.97 -10.34 0.32
CA SER A 77 -17.62 -10.65 1.71
C SER A 77 -16.10 -10.86 1.80
N PRO A 78 -15.30 -9.80 1.66
CA PRO A 78 -13.86 -9.91 1.72
C PRO A 78 -13.38 -10.33 3.12
N GLU A 79 -12.18 -10.89 3.18
CA GLU A 79 -11.42 -11.00 4.42
C GLU A 79 -11.00 -9.59 4.86
N ILE A 80 -11.20 -9.25 6.12
CA ILE A 80 -10.92 -7.90 6.61
C ILE A 80 -9.97 -7.98 7.79
N PHE A 81 -8.87 -7.25 7.66
CA PHE A 81 -7.86 -7.05 8.68
C PHE A 81 -7.93 -5.58 9.07
N ALA A 82 -8.08 -5.31 10.37
CA ALA A 82 -8.17 -3.95 10.86
C ALA A 82 -7.30 -3.82 12.11
N ARG A 83 -6.49 -2.76 12.17
CA ARG A 83 -5.55 -2.52 13.27
C ARG A 83 -6.25 -1.94 14.50
N ASP A 84 -7.18 -1.02 14.28
CA ASP A 84 -7.86 -0.24 15.31
C ASP A 84 -9.35 -0.61 15.46
N GLU A 85 -9.92 -0.31 16.64
CA GLU A 85 -11.35 -0.44 16.92
C GLU A 85 -12.18 0.71 16.33
N TYR A 86 -11.56 1.88 16.15
CA TYR A 86 -12.18 3.10 15.63
C TYR A 86 -11.24 3.79 14.66
N TYR A 87 -11.82 4.48 13.68
CA TYR A 87 -11.08 5.21 12.66
C TYR A 87 -11.66 6.60 12.47
N HIS A 88 -10.80 7.59 12.35
CA HIS A 88 -11.18 8.94 11.95
C HIS A 88 -11.52 8.97 10.46
N VAL A 89 -12.62 9.64 10.10
CA VAL A 89 -13.02 9.77 8.70
C VAL A 89 -12.33 11.00 8.11
N PRO A 90 -11.39 10.88 7.15
CA PRO A 90 -10.81 12.03 6.48
C PRO A 90 -11.88 12.77 5.66
N ALA A 91 -11.76 14.10 5.61
CA ALA A 91 -12.55 14.91 4.69
C ALA A 91 -12.10 14.61 3.25
N GLU A 92 -13.04 14.30 2.36
CA GLU A 92 -12.75 13.79 1.02
C GLU A 92 -11.83 14.74 0.23
N HIS A 93 -12.07 16.04 0.31
CA HIS A 93 -11.23 17.04 -0.37
C HIS A 93 -9.76 16.98 0.07
N SER A 94 -9.48 16.64 1.33
CA SER A 94 -8.12 16.52 1.86
C SER A 94 -7.47 15.20 1.43
N ALA A 95 -8.23 14.10 1.43
CA ALA A 95 -7.77 12.82 0.89
C ALA A 95 -7.41 12.94 -0.60
N ARG A 96 -8.26 13.57 -1.42
CA ARG A 96 -7.99 13.81 -2.85
C ARG A 96 -6.76 14.70 -3.07
N ALA A 97 -6.55 15.71 -2.21
CA ALA A 97 -5.35 16.54 -2.27
C ALA A 97 -4.08 15.72 -2.02
N LEU A 98 -4.11 14.80 -1.05
CA LEU A 98 -2.98 13.93 -0.75
C LEU A 98 -2.71 12.91 -1.87
N ILE A 99 -3.75 12.29 -2.43
CA ILE A 99 -3.63 11.39 -3.60
C ILE A 99 -2.97 12.13 -4.76
N LYS A 100 -3.42 13.36 -5.06
CA LYS A 100 -2.84 14.17 -6.14
C LYS A 100 -1.39 14.56 -5.86
N TRP A 101 -1.08 14.87 -4.60
CA TRP A 101 0.30 15.15 -4.20
C TRP A 101 1.19 13.93 -4.39
N PHE A 102 0.74 12.74 -3.94
CA PHE A 102 1.48 11.50 -4.08
C PHE A 102 1.77 11.16 -5.54
N GLU A 103 0.75 11.28 -6.41
CA GLU A 103 0.91 11.12 -7.86
C GLU A 103 2.02 12.04 -8.40
N ASN A 104 1.99 13.34 -8.03
CA ASN A 104 3.02 14.29 -8.46
C ASN A 104 4.42 13.94 -7.93
N VAL A 105 4.52 13.39 -6.71
CA VAL A 105 5.79 12.90 -6.15
C VAL A 105 6.30 11.75 -7.00
N MET A 106 5.49 10.73 -7.25
CA MET A 106 5.87 9.58 -8.07
C MET A 106 6.35 10.01 -9.47
N TRP A 107 5.58 10.87 -10.15
CA TRP A 107 5.97 11.43 -11.45
C TRP A 107 7.29 12.20 -11.42
N LYS A 108 7.51 13.01 -10.39
CA LYS A 108 8.74 13.83 -10.28
C LYS A 108 10.00 12.96 -10.19
N TYR A 109 9.91 11.81 -9.52
CA TYR A 109 11.05 10.91 -9.32
C TYR A 109 11.12 9.77 -10.34
N ASP A 110 10.27 9.79 -11.37
CA ASP A 110 10.21 8.76 -12.40
C ASP A 110 10.12 7.35 -11.80
N THR A 111 9.35 7.22 -10.71
CA THR A 111 8.99 5.90 -10.19
C THR A 111 8.03 5.30 -11.21
N ARG A 112 8.58 4.50 -12.12
CA ARG A 112 7.82 3.74 -13.11
C ARG A 112 7.57 2.35 -12.57
N TYR A 113 6.48 1.74 -13.03
CA TYR A 113 6.25 0.32 -12.84
C TYR A 113 7.51 -0.49 -13.19
N ARG A 114 7.89 -1.40 -12.29
CA ARG A 114 8.93 -2.40 -12.50
C ARG A 114 8.38 -3.72 -12.01
N HIS A 115 8.29 -4.69 -12.91
CA HIS A 115 7.71 -5.99 -12.61
C HIS A 115 8.33 -6.59 -11.34
N GLU A 116 7.51 -6.91 -10.34
CA GLU A 116 7.87 -7.49 -9.04
C GLU A 116 8.77 -6.65 -8.11
N ALA A 117 9.31 -5.53 -8.59
CA ALA A 117 10.25 -4.70 -7.82
C ALA A 117 9.68 -3.32 -7.42
N TRP A 118 8.70 -2.85 -8.17
CA TRP A 118 7.94 -1.63 -7.89
C TRP A 118 6.60 -1.72 -8.63
N ASP A 119 5.67 -2.49 -8.08
CA ASP A 119 4.38 -2.77 -8.69
C ASP A 119 3.17 -2.37 -7.82
N CYS A 120 1.98 -2.86 -8.15
CA CYS A 120 0.71 -2.37 -7.59
C CYS A 120 0.68 -2.37 -6.06
N ASP A 121 1.23 -3.39 -5.42
CA ASP A 121 1.29 -3.51 -3.96
C ASP A 121 2.22 -2.44 -3.34
N ASP A 122 3.39 -2.22 -3.93
CA ASP A 122 4.34 -1.19 -3.51
C ASP A 122 3.72 0.21 -3.57
N TYR A 123 3.03 0.56 -4.67
CA TYR A 123 2.34 1.85 -4.78
C TYR A 123 1.20 1.99 -3.77
N ALA A 124 0.42 0.94 -3.55
CA ALA A 124 -0.69 0.96 -2.61
C ALA A 124 -0.20 1.14 -1.17
N LEU A 125 0.82 0.36 -0.78
CA LEU A 125 1.47 0.46 0.52
C LEU A 125 2.13 1.82 0.72
N ALA A 126 2.82 2.35 -0.29
CA ALA A 126 3.45 3.66 -0.22
C ALA A 126 2.41 4.78 0.01
N LEU A 127 1.33 4.82 -0.79
CA LEU A 127 0.28 5.83 -0.61
C LEU A 127 -0.40 5.70 0.77
N ALA A 128 -0.77 4.47 1.19
CA ALA A 128 -1.36 4.24 2.51
C ALA A 128 -0.42 4.67 3.66
N THR A 129 0.88 4.48 3.51
CA THR A 129 1.89 4.96 4.47
C THR A 129 1.99 6.47 4.50
N PHE A 130 1.98 7.15 3.35
CA PHE A 130 1.98 8.62 3.32
C PHE A 130 0.72 9.22 3.91
N CYS A 131 -0.42 8.56 3.73
CA CYS A 131 -1.65 8.88 4.44
C CYS A 131 -1.43 8.87 5.96
N GLU A 132 -0.94 7.76 6.52
CA GLU A 132 -0.65 7.63 7.96
C GLU A 132 0.31 8.72 8.47
N ILE A 133 1.38 9.01 7.72
CA ILE A 133 2.34 10.05 8.09
C ILE A 133 1.66 11.43 8.10
N ALA A 134 0.83 11.73 7.11
CA ALA A 134 0.11 13.01 7.05
C ALA A 134 -0.89 13.15 8.20
N ALA A 135 -1.65 12.09 8.51
CA ALA A 135 -2.54 12.04 9.65
C ALA A 135 -1.82 12.34 10.97
N GLY A 136 -0.75 11.59 11.26
CA GLY A 136 0.02 11.72 12.51
C GLY A 136 0.78 13.04 12.62
N HIS A 137 1.18 13.64 11.51
CA HIS A 137 1.78 14.98 11.51
C HIS A 137 0.76 16.07 11.87
N ASP A 138 -0.45 15.99 11.33
CA ASP A 138 -1.45 17.06 11.44
C ASP A 138 -2.38 16.91 12.64
N ASN A 139 -2.48 15.71 13.22
CA ASN A 139 -3.44 15.41 14.25
C ASN A 139 -2.78 14.57 15.36
N ASP A 140 -2.91 15.03 16.60
CA ASP A 140 -2.53 14.27 17.80
C ASP A 140 -3.68 13.34 18.20
N LEU A 141 -3.84 12.24 17.46
CA LEU A 141 -4.96 11.29 17.61
C LEU A 141 -4.47 9.97 18.20
N SER A 142 -5.36 9.30 18.94
CA SER A 142 -5.10 7.98 19.51
C SER A 142 -5.42 6.81 18.57
N HIS A 143 -5.99 7.08 17.40
CA HIS A 143 -6.44 6.08 16.43
C HIS A 143 -6.14 6.54 15.00
N GLY A 144 -6.02 5.59 14.08
CA GLY A 144 -5.80 5.84 12.65
C GLY A 144 -6.98 6.51 11.94
N PHE A 145 -6.81 6.73 10.65
CA PHE A 145 -7.86 7.19 9.75
C PHE A 145 -8.43 6.02 8.95
N ALA A 146 -9.65 6.18 8.44
CA ALA A 146 -10.35 5.12 7.73
C ALA A 146 -9.82 4.96 6.29
N TRP A 147 -8.56 4.54 6.15
CA TRP A 147 -7.93 4.18 4.89
C TRP A 147 -7.23 2.83 5.00
N GLY A 148 -6.87 2.27 3.86
CA GLY A 148 -6.29 0.94 3.80
C GLY A 148 -5.94 0.53 2.38
N THR A 149 -5.54 -0.72 2.22
CA THR A 149 -5.40 -1.34 0.90
C THR A 149 -6.45 -2.41 0.68
N ILE A 150 -6.74 -2.70 -0.59
CA ILE A 150 -7.61 -3.80 -1.00
C ILE A 150 -6.91 -4.64 -2.04
N ILE A 151 -7.03 -5.95 -1.89
CA ILE A 151 -6.65 -6.93 -2.92
C ILE A 151 -7.92 -7.34 -3.65
N VAL A 152 -7.92 -7.16 -4.97
CA VAL A 152 -9.06 -7.44 -5.84
C VAL A 152 -8.64 -8.37 -6.98
N ASN A 153 -9.55 -9.24 -7.42
CA ASN A 153 -9.39 -9.87 -8.73
C ASN A 153 -9.89 -8.90 -9.81
N GLN A 154 -8.99 -8.43 -10.67
CA GLN A 154 -9.29 -7.51 -11.76
C GLN A 154 -9.96 -8.26 -12.92
N VAL A 155 -11.29 -8.33 -12.90
CA VAL A 155 -12.10 -9.01 -13.93
C VAL A 155 -12.40 -8.09 -15.11
N ASP A 156 -12.60 -6.80 -14.84
CA ASP A 156 -12.79 -5.74 -15.83
C ASP A 156 -11.62 -4.74 -15.79
N GLU A 157 -11.26 -4.18 -16.95
CA GLU A 157 -10.28 -3.10 -17.04
C GLU A 157 -10.77 -1.86 -16.28
N TRP A 158 -9.88 -1.24 -15.50
CA TRP A 158 -10.14 0.04 -14.85
C TRP A 158 -8.85 0.82 -14.66
N ALA A 159 -8.93 2.16 -14.74
CA ALA A 159 -7.79 3.05 -14.52
C ALA A 159 -6.51 2.67 -15.30
N ARG A 160 -6.68 2.17 -16.54
CA ARG A 160 -5.59 1.70 -17.43
C ARG A 160 -4.84 0.45 -16.95
N VAL A 161 -5.44 -0.28 -16.01
CA VAL A 161 -4.97 -1.60 -15.57
C VAL A 161 -5.85 -2.65 -16.24
N ALA A 162 -5.21 -3.52 -17.04
CA ALA A 162 -5.90 -4.57 -17.78
C ALA A 162 -6.53 -5.62 -16.85
N ALA A 163 -7.59 -6.25 -17.31
CA ALA A 163 -8.16 -7.42 -16.65
C ALA A 163 -7.20 -8.62 -16.67
N GLY A 164 -7.36 -9.54 -15.72
CA GLY A 164 -6.75 -10.87 -15.76
C GLY A 164 -5.78 -11.22 -14.62
N GLY A 165 -5.86 -10.56 -13.46
CA GLY A 165 -4.96 -10.86 -12.34
C GLY A 165 -5.45 -10.34 -11.00
N ALA A 166 -4.67 -10.62 -9.95
CA ALA A 166 -4.80 -9.89 -8.69
C ALA A 166 -4.22 -8.48 -8.86
N HIS A 167 -4.83 -7.50 -8.21
CA HIS A 167 -4.39 -6.12 -8.21
C HIS A 167 -4.58 -5.54 -6.81
N GLU A 168 -3.69 -4.64 -6.40
CA GLU A 168 -3.78 -3.95 -5.12
C GLU A 168 -4.05 -2.46 -5.32
N LEU A 169 -5.03 -1.94 -4.56
CA LEU A 169 -5.52 -0.57 -4.63
C LEU A 169 -5.59 0.03 -3.24
N VAL A 170 -5.71 1.35 -3.16
CA VAL A 170 -5.98 2.05 -1.90
C VAL A 170 -7.49 2.27 -1.75
N LEU A 171 -7.99 2.05 -0.54
CA LEU A 171 -9.37 2.31 -0.15
C LEU A 171 -9.38 3.39 0.92
N VAL A 172 -10.23 4.41 0.75
CA VAL A 172 -10.40 5.49 1.73
C VAL A 172 -11.89 5.66 2.00
N HIS A 173 -12.32 5.55 3.26
CA HIS A 173 -13.66 5.94 3.67
C HIS A 173 -13.68 7.44 3.97
N THR A 174 -14.63 8.17 3.42
CA THR A 174 -14.79 9.62 3.59
C THR A 174 -16.20 9.94 4.06
N GLU A 175 -16.53 11.22 4.27
CA GLU A 175 -17.90 11.64 4.55
C GLU A 175 -18.92 11.28 3.45
N ASN A 176 -18.46 10.95 2.23
CA ASN A 176 -19.29 10.51 1.12
C ASN A 176 -19.22 8.99 0.87
N GLY A 177 -18.63 8.23 1.79
CA GLY A 177 -18.46 6.78 1.71
C GLY A 177 -17.08 6.37 1.17
N PHE A 178 -16.97 5.11 0.78
CA PHE A 178 -15.73 4.51 0.28
C PHE A 178 -15.32 5.02 -1.11
N LEU A 179 -14.05 5.38 -1.23
CA LEU A 179 -13.35 5.78 -2.43
C LEU A 179 -12.26 4.73 -2.75
N VAL A 180 -12.30 4.18 -3.96
CA VAL A 180 -11.24 3.30 -4.49
C VAL A 180 -10.26 4.16 -5.29
N VAL A 181 -8.96 3.95 -5.07
CA VAL A 181 -7.87 4.75 -5.63
C VAL A 181 -6.86 3.84 -6.30
N GLU A 182 -6.56 4.14 -7.56
CA GLU A 182 -5.40 3.61 -8.29
C GLU A 182 -4.17 4.46 -7.96
N PRO A 183 -3.25 3.96 -7.10
CA PRO A 183 -2.15 4.77 -6.62
C PRO A 183 -1.11 5.10 -7.71
N GLN A 184 -1.02 4.34 -8.80
CA GLN A 184 -0.04 4.58 -9.87
C GLN A 184 -0.34 5.81 -10.72
N ASN A 185 -1.62 6.19 -10.82
CA ASN A 185 -2.05 7.29 -11.69
C ASN A 185 -3.08 8.22 -11.05
N GLY A 186 -3.40 8.00 -9.77
CA GLY A 186 -4.31 8.84 -9.00
C GLY A 186 -5.76 8.78 -9.46
N PHE A 187 -6.16 7.88 -10.36
CA PHE A 187 -7.58 7.70 -10.68
C PHE A 187 -8.33 7.20 -9.46
N HIS A 188 -9.52 7.73 -9.23
CA HIS A 188 -10.32 7.33 -8.08
C HIS A 188 -11.80 7.55 -8.33
N ILE A 189 -12.62 6.64 -7.79
CA ILE A 189 -14.08 6.65 -7.92
C ILE A 189 -14.72 6.10 -6.65
N PRO A 190 -16.00 6.42 -6.36
CA PRO A 190 -16.74 5.75 -5.30
C PRO A 190 -16.74 4.23 -5.49
N LEU A 191 -16.61 3.47 -4.40
CA LEU A 191 -16.62 2.00 -4.43
C LEU A 191 -17.89 1.45 -5.07
N SER A 192 -19.03 2.13 -4.88
CA SER A 192 -20.30 1.79 -5.53
C SER A 192 -20.23 1.84 -7.06
N ASN A 193 -19.27 2.54 -7.64
CA ASN A 193 -19.08 2.63 -9.09
C ASN A 193 -17.87 1.83 -9.59
N TYR A 194 -17.11 1.21 -8.69
CA TYR A 194 -15.92 0.44 -9.04
C TYR A 194 -16.32 -0.89 -9.72
N PRO A 195 -15.88 -1.17 -10.96
CA PRO A 195 -16.38 -2.32 -11.72
C PRO A 195 -16.06 -3.66 -11.05
N ASN A 196 -14.93 -3.76 -10.34
CA ASN A 196 -14.52 -5.00 -9.68
C ASN A 196 -14.89 -5.06 -8.18
N ARG A 197 -15.83 -4.23 -7.70
CA ARG A 197 -16.20 -4.16 -6.27
C ARG A 197 -16.68 -5.50 -5.68
N GLU A 198 -17.33 -6.33 -6.50
CA GLU A 198 -17.85 -7.65 -6.10
C GLU A 198 -16.73 -8.72 -6.05
N HIS A 199 -15.53 -8.39 -6.51
CA HIS A 199 -14.37 -9.28 -6.60
C HIS A 199 -13.24 -8.91 -5.62
N ILE A 200 -13.51 -8.05 -4.64
CA ILE A 200 -12.57 -7.75 -3.55
C ILE A 200 -12.39 -9.01 -2.70
N ARG A 201 -11.13 -9.41 -2.51
CA ARG A 201 -10.74 -10.60 -1.75
C ARG A 201 -10.43 -10.25 -0.30
N SER A 202 -9.62 -9.22 -0.11
CA SER A 202 -9.08 -8.86 1.20
C SER A 202 -8.99 -7.34 1.33
N VAL A 203 -9.18 -6.84 2.55
CA VAL A 203 -9.04 -5.42 2.91
C VAL A 203 -8.16 -5.31 4.16
N PHE A 204 -7.21 -4.39 4.13
CA PHE A 204 -6.31 -4.08 5.23
C PHE A 204 -6.52 -2.63 5.65
N LEU A 205 -7.29 -2.40 6.71
CA LEU A 205 -7.51 -1.08 7.31
C LEU A 205 -6.37 -0.77 8.28
N ASN A 206 -5.71 0.38 8.06
CA ASN A 206 -4.62 0.89 8.88
C ASN A 206 -5.16 1.73 10.02
#